data_AF-A0A517STJ7-F1
#
_entry.id   AF-A0A517STJ7-F1
#
_cell.length_a   1.000
_cell.length_b   1.000
_cell.length_c   1.000
_cell.angle_alpha   90.00
_cell.angle_beta   90.00
_cell.angle_gamma   90.00
#
_symmetry.space_group_name_H-M   'P 1'
#
loop_
_entity.id
_entity.type
_entity.pdbx_description
1 polymer ?
#
loop_
_entity_poly.entity_id
_entity_poly.type
_entity_poly.pdbx_seq_one_letter_code
_entity_poly.pdbx_strand_id
1 'polypeptide(L)'
;MKHFTSLMPLFCFVLVAYCTGADYYIDSVNGSDNNDGLSIHNAWKSHTKVESASLTPGDVIHFKKGSAFSGNIRISVSGTAAKPIRLTSYGTGELPKFTNPTTRDASGNAITLGGDYIIVEHLHFHDTPGEHVSGTLIMTKLAALRIEHGANHCVIRNNEFIKTGQGIMSAGEHALITRNYLDGPSYALWRTSKSSWGPMGIHLNIGNQEVSYNTIKNFGTKDSPWGSDGGAIEIDCGRFHKKNIYIHHNYSEGNAGFIESSWDYDWPRYRQEIYNWRVSFNVCYDGQSWLFMLAPCNGVYFDNNTIARYNGFGRAQNACVRIDVRGGNPVGKPSGAHFRNNLFIYSSSPFTGNRSGGALKTANWYSKYQSASAKYQGDSNQAGSGDPGLVDLDKQDYHLKADSPLRGKGINLSEFYQSDFDGRPLPKNGNWDIGAIQYDPTMPTKALQPHRRNASP
;
A
#
# COMPACT_ATOMS: atom_id res chain seq x y z
N MET A 1 81.65 0.10 -18.24
CA MET A 1 80.89 0.81 -17.17
C MET A 1 79.54 1.23 -17.74
N LYS A 2 78.47 0.49 -17.44
CA LYS A 2 77.10 0.90 -17.71
C LYS A 2 76.35 0.74 -16.39
N HIS A 3 76.07 1.87 -15.74
CA HIS A 3 75.33 1.91 -14.49
C HIS A 3 73.85 1.67 -14.79
N PHE A 4 73.30 0.56 -14.30
CA PHE A 4 71.87 0.33 -14.25
C PHE A 4 71.33 0.94 -12.95
N THR A 5 70.63 2.07 -13.08
CA THR A 5 69.83 2.65 -12.00
C THR A 5 68.53 1.86 -11.89
N SER A 6 68.38 1.11 -10.80
CA SER A 6 67.15 0.39 -10.45
C SER A 6 66.10 1.39 -9.95
N LEU A 7 65.04 1.63 -10.73
CA LEU A 7 63.86 2.36 -10.30
C LEU A 7 63.00 1.44 -9.43
N MET A 8 62.87 1.76 -8.13
CA MET A 8 61.98 1.05 -7.22
C MET A 8 60.54 1.55 -7.43
N PRO A 9 59.57 0.70 -7.78
CA PRO A 9 58.19 1.15 -7.95
C PRO A 9 57.58 1.49 -6.59
N LEU A 10 57.19 2.75 -6.42
CA LEU A 10 56.43 3.24 -5.27
C LEU A 10 55.01 2.67 -5.34
N PHE A 11 54.75 1.60 -4.58
CA PHE A 11 53.41 1.04 -4.41
C PHE A 11 52.59 1.96 -3.50
N CYS A 12 51.80 2.86 -4.10
CA CYS A 12 50.74 3.58 -3.38
C CYS A 12 49.67 2.57 -2.94
N PHE A 13 49.72 2.16 -1.67
CA PHE A 13 48.58 1.52 -1.02
C PHE A 13 47.45 2.55 -0.89
N VAL A 14 46.48 2.51 -1.81
CA VAL A 14 45.19 3.18 -1.61
C VAL A 14 44.48 2.42 -0.50
N LEU A 15 44.48 2.98 0.71
CA LEU A 15 43.56 2.58 1.78
C LEU A 15 42.15 2.91 1.28
N VAL A 16 41.47 1.90 0.75
CA VAL A 16 40.01 1.95 0.57
C VAL A 16 39.42 1.89 1.98
N ALA A 17 39.22 3.04 2.60
CA ALA A 17 38.40 3.13 3.79
C ALA A 17 37.00 2.68 3.38
N TYR A 18 36.64 1.45 3.75
CA TYR A 18 35.24 1.03 3.79
C TYR A 18 34.59 1.88 4.87
N CYS A 19 34.12 3.07 4.49
CA CYS A 19 33.25 3.85 5.35
C CYS A 19 31.98 3.02 5.54
N THR A 20 31.92 2.33 6.68
CA THR A 20 30.69 1.81 7.26
C THR A 20 29.84 3.02 7.61
N GLY A 21 28.55 3.02 7.27
CA GLY A 21 27.67 4.12 7.66
C GLY A 21 27.65 4.29 9.18
N ALA A 22 27.45 5.53 9.64
CA ALA A 22 27.37 5.85 11.06
C ALA A 22 26.00 5.42 11.64
N ASP A 23 26.00 5.03 12.91
CA ASP A 23 24.79 4.79 13.69
C ASP A 23 24.48 6.00 14.56
N TYR A 24 23.31 6.59 14.38
CA TYR A 24 22.79 7.68 15.19
C TYR A 24 21.67 7.17 16.11
N TYR A 25 21.68 7.56 17.38
CA TYR A 25 20.75 7.08 18.40
C TYR A 25 19.94 8.24 18.98
N ILE A 26 18.63 8.03 19.10
CA ILE A 26 17.68 9.01 19.62
C ILE A 26 16.82 8.36 20.72
N ASP A 27 16.79 9.00 21.89
CA ASP A 27 16.01 8.61 23.08
C ASP A 27 15.30 9.85 23.64
N SER A 28 13.98 9.96 23.44
CA SER A 28 13.21 11.13 23.89
C SER A 28 13.12 11.25 25.42
N VAL A 29 13.45 10.18 26.15
CA VAL A 29 13.32 10.08 27.60
C VAL A 29 14.65 10.42 28.28
N ASN A 30 15.74 9.74 27.90
CA ASN A 30 17.03 9.83 28.58
C ASN A 30 18.14 10.50 27.75
N GLY A 31 17.87 10.82 26.48
CA GLY A 31 18.82 11.48 25.61
C GLY A 31 19.05 12.95 25.97
N SER A 32 20.07 13.54 25.34
CA SER A 32 20.39 14.96 25.43
C SER A 32 20.88 15.48 24.09
N ASP A 33 20.40 16.64 23.65
CA ASP A 33 20.78 17.23 22.35
C ASP A 33 22.20 17.83 22.33
N ASN A 34 22.85 17.84 23.50
CA ASN A 34 24.28 18.12 23.68
C ASN A 34 25.16 16.89 23.43
N ASN A 35 24.58 15.69 23.33
CA ASN A 35 25.32 14.48 23.01
C ASN A 35 25.69 14.43 21.52
N ASP A 36 26.64 13.57 21.17
CA ASP A 36 27.05 13.33 19.78
C ASP A 36 26.07 12.48 18.97
N GLY A 37 25.19 11.72 19.63
CA GLY A 37 24.24 10.83 19.00
C GLY A 37 24.86 9.52 18.51
N LEU A 38 26.16 9.28 18.71
CA LEU A 38 26.90 8.17 18.08
C LEU A 38 26.93 6.87 18.90
N SER A 39 26.25 6.86 20.06
CA SER A 39 26.07 5.64 20.85
C SER A 39 24.75 5.65 21.61
N ILE A 40 24.30 4.47 22.04
CA ILE A 40 23.10 4.31 22.88
C ILE A 40 23.19 5.14 24.18
N HIS A 41 24.40 5.30 24.75
CA HIS A 41 24.62 6.05 25.98
C HIS A 41 24.68 7.57 25.77
N ASN A 42 25.06 8.00 24.56
CA ASN A 42 25.12 9.40 24.16
C ASN A 42 24.05 9.70 23.09
N ALA A 43 22.83 9.21 23.27
CA ALA A 43 21.74 9.44 22.32
C ALA A 43 21.28 10.92 22.35
N TRP A 44 20.85 11.43 21.20
CA TRP A 44 20.11 12.69 21.13
C TRP A 44 18.75 12.57 21.79
N LYS A 45 18.21 13.70 22.27
CA LYS A 45 16.85 13.72 22.84
C LYS A 45 15.81 13.93 21.74
N SER A 46 16.07 14.87 20.84
CA SER A 46 15.13 15.31 19.84
C SER A 46 15.41 14.63 18.50
N HIS A 47 14.36 14.07 17.89
CA HIS A 47 14.43 13.53 16.53
C HIS A 47 14.90 14.55 15.48
N THR A 48 14.66 15.85 15.68
CA THR A 48 15.08 16.94 14.78
C THR A 48 16.60 17.11 14.69
N LYS A 49 17.38 16.58 15.64
CA LYS A 49 18.85 16.57 15.55
C LYS A 49 19.36 15.83 14.31
N VAL A 50 18.58 14.87 13.80
CA VAL A 50 18.89 14.13 12.57
C VAL A 50 19.02 15.08 11.36
N GLU A 51 18.25 16.16 11.28
CA GLU A 51 18.32 17.11 10.16
C GLU A 51 19.60 17.95 10.16
N SER A 52 20.24 18.09 11.32
CA SER A 52 21.52 18.79 11.47
C SER A 52 22.72 17.84 11.33
N ALA A 53 22.48 16.53 11.28
CA ALA A 53 23.53 15.55 11.09
C ALA A 53 24.01 15.56 9.63
N SER A 54 25.31 15.41 9.43
CA SER A 54 25.89 15.25 8.09
C SER A 54 25.73 13.80 7.62
N LEU A 55 24.48 13.41 7.33
CA LEU A 55 24.16 12.05 6.89
C LEU A 55 24.86 11.73 5.56
N THR A 56 25.25 10.46 5.40
CA THR A 56 25.85 9.91 4.19
C THR A 56 25.24 8.54 3.83
N PRO A 57 25.38 8.06 2.58
CA PRO A 57 24.87 6.75 2.19
C PRO A 57 25.38 5.61 3.08
N GLY A 58 24.43 4.90 3.71
CA GLY A 58 24.67 3.76 4.59
C GLY A 58 24.41 4.05 6.06
N ASP A 59 24.21 5.31 6.44
CA ASP A 59 23.92 5.69 7.83
C ASP A 59 22.58 5.11 8.31
N VAL A 60 22.52 4.83 9.61
CA VAL A 60 21.35 4.28 10.28
C VAL A 60 20.95 5.18 11.45
N ILE A 61 19.67 5.52 11.51
CA ILE A 61 19.05 6.36 12.52
C ILE A 61 18.15 5.47 13.38
N HIS A 62 18.54 5.28 14.63
CA HIS A 62 17.91 4.39 15.60
C HIS A 62 17.09 5.19 16.62
N PHE A 63 15.78 4.98 16.63
CA PHE A 63 14.86 5.55 17.61
C PHE A 63 14.58 4.54 18.73
N LYS A 64 14.73 4.94 19.99
CA LYS A 64 14.57 4.01 21.12
C LYS A 64 13.10 3.62 21.29
N LYS A 65 12.83 2.32 21.42
CA LYS A 65 11.52 1.82 21.84
C LYS A 65 11.10 2.45 23.18
N GLY A 66 9.83 2.82 23.27
CA GLY A 66 9.28 3.63 24.35
C GLY A 66 9.44 5.16 24.18
N SER A 67 10.14 5.63 23.13
CA SER A 67 10.20 7.07 22.82
C SER A 67 8.93 7.55 22.11
N ALA A 68 8.67 8.86 22.24
CA ALA A 68 7.60 9.55 21.52
C ALA A 68 8.10 10.89 20.96
N PHE A 69 7.71 11.18 19.73
CA PHE A 69 8.12 12.36 18.98
C PHE A 69 6.91 13.04 18.35
N SER A 70 6.87 14.37 18.43
CA SER A 70 5.83 15.21 17.82
C SER A 70 6.46 16.24 16.90
N GLY A 71 5.88 16.41 15.72
CA GLY A 71 6.37 17.29 14.66
C GLY A 71 6.96 16.52 13.49
N ASN A 72 7.52 17.24 12.52
CA ASN A 72 8.17 16.64 11.37
C ASN A 72 9.67 16.43 11.57
N ILE A 73 10.19 15.35 10.96
CA ILE A 73 11.58 15.30 10.48
C ILE A 73 11.62 15.05 8.98
N ARG A 74 12.54 15.73 8.30
CA ARG A 74 12.80 15.57 6.88
C ARG A 74 14.19 15.00 6.63
N ILE A 75 14.26 13.86 5.94
CA ILE A 75 15.51 13.28 5.47
C ILE A 75 15.69 13.67 4.00
N SER A 76 16.50 14.69 3.74
CA SER A 76 16.76 15.21 2.39
C SER A 76 17.95 14.55 1.68
N VAL A 77 18.78 13.81 2.42
CA VAL A 77 19.97 13.14 1.88
C VAL A 77 19.58 11.81 1.26
N SER A 78 20.11 11.53 0.06
CA SER A 78 19.95 10.24 -0.61
C SER A 78 20.93 9.21 -0.09
N GLY A 79 20.45 7.98 0.10
CA GLY A 79 21.31 6.80 0.12
C GLY A 79 21.70 6.37 -1.30
N THR A 80 22.17 5.14 -1.42
CA THR A 80 22.38 4.47 -2.71
C THR A 80 21.78 3.06 -2.66
N ALA A 81 21.62 2.41 -3.82
CA ALA A 81 21.15 1.02 -3.87
C ALA A 81 21.99 0.06 -3.00
N ALA A 82 23.32 0.25 -2.96
CA ALA A 82 24.22 -0.57 -2.17
C ALA A 82 24.28 -0.15 -0.68
N LYS A 83 23.99 1.12 -0.39
CA LYS A 83 24.08 1.71 0.95
C LYS A 83 22.90 2.66 1.18
N PRO A 84 21.69 2.13 1.44
CA PRO A 84 20.54 2.97 1.74
C PRO A 84 20.71 3.66 3.11
N ILE A 85 20.08 4.81 3.29
CA ILE A 85 19.91 5.40 4.64
C ILE A 85 18.72 4.72 5.30
N ARG A 86 18.85 4.33 6.57
CA ARG A 86 17.82 3.55 7.28
C ARG A 86 17.33 4.28 8.53
N LEU A 87 16.02 4.40 8.70
CA LEU A 87 15.37 4.86 9.91
C LEU A 87 14.70 3.65 10.58
N THR A 88 15.14 3.31 11.79
CA THR A 88 14.66 2.12 12.49
C THR A 88 14.58 2.30 14.00
N SER A 89 14.21 1.24 14.73
CA SER A 89 14.12 1.25 16.19
C SER A 89 15.13 0.33 16.87
N TYR A 90 15.48 0.67 18.11
CA TYR A 90 16.36 -0.12 18.97
C TYR A 90 15.80 -0.31 20.38
N GLY A 91 16.37 -1.24 21.13
CA GLY A 91 15.94 -1.55 22.50
C GLY A 91 14.67 -2.40 22.59
N THR A 92 14.03 -2.37 23.76
CA THR A 92 12.89 -3.20 24.15
C THR A 92 11.65 -2.35 24.45
N GLY A 93 10.46 -2.95 24.40
CA GLY A 93 9.18 -2.27 24.65
C GLY A 93 8.44 -1.88 23.38
N GLU A 94 7.55 -0.90 23.50
CA GLU A 94 6.70 -0.40 22.40
C GLU A 94 7.51 0.29 21.30
N LEU A 95 7.04 0.23 20.05
CA LEU A 95 7.68 0.92 18.94
C LEU A 95 7.77 2.45 19.21
N PRO A 96 8.82 3.14 18.74
CA PRO A 96 8.93 4.59 18.86
C PRO A 96 7.76 5.26 18.14
N LYS A 97 7.09 6.16 18.85
CA LYS A 97 5.84 6.77 18.42
C LYS A 97 6.07 8.12 17.75
N PHE A 98 5.49 8.32 16.57
CA PHE A 98 5.59 9.54 15.78
C PHE A 98 4.20 10.12 15.50
N THR A 99 4.03 11.40 15.78
CA THR A 99 2.79 12.14 15.47
C THR A 99 3.10 13.53 14.93
N ASN A 100 2.17 14.07 14.16
CA ASN A 100 2.15 15.49 13.80
C ASN A 100 0.67 15.89 13.66
N PRO A 101 0.01 16.31 14.75
CA PRO A 101 -1.46 16.31 14.83
C PRO A 101 -2.14 17.44 14.06
N THR A 102 -1.37 18.39 13.48
CA THR A 102 -1.94 19.51 12.72
C THR A 102 -1.34 19.59 11.32
N THR A 103 -2.10 20.16 10.39
CA THR A 103 -1.62 20.41 9.02
C THR A 103 -0.76 21.66 8.87
N ARG A 104 -0.52 22.39 9.97
CA ARG A 104 0.26 23.64 9.97
C ARG A 104 1.74 23.40 9.76
N ASP A 105 2.27 22.33 10.34
CA ASP A 105 3.66 21.90 10.16
C ASP A 105 3.73 20.75 9.16
N ALA A 106 4.56 20.90 8.13
CA ALA A 106 4.79 19.90 7.09
C ALA A 106 3.52 19.20 6.55
N SER A 107 2.38 19.89 6.46
CA SER A 107 1.09 19.29 6.06
C SER A 107 0.65 18.08 6.91
N GLY A 108 1.10 17.96 8.16
CA GLY A 108 0.79 16.83 9.03
C GLY A 108 1.74 15.64 8.91
N ASN A 109 2.84 15.76 8.17
CA ASN A 109 3.84 14.71 8.03
C ASN A 109 4.64 14.57 9.33
N ALA A 110 4.68 13.37 9.92
CA ALA A 110 5.59 13.08 11.02
C ALA A 110 6.99 12.77 10.49
N ILE A 111 7.09 12.08 9.34
CA ILE A 111 8.35 11.87 8.62
C ILE A 111 8.18 12.20 7.14
N THR A 112 9.13 12.96 6.59
CA THR A 112 9.21 13.31 5.17
C THR A 112 10.51 12.80 4.57
N LEU A 113 10.42 12.03 3.48
CA LEU A 113 11.55 11.54 2.71
C LEU A 113 11.73 12.41 1.47
N GLY A 114 12.83 13.14 1.43
CA GLY A 114 13.22 14.02 0.33
C GLY A 114 14.40 13.52 -0.51
N GLY A 115 15.06 12.44 -0.09
CA GLY A 115 16.17 11.79 -0.81
C GLY A 115 15.82 10.39 -1.31
N ASP A 116 16.67 9.85 -2.17
CA ASP A 116 16.53 8.50 -2.74
C ASP A 116 17.03 7.40 -1.79
N TYR A 117 16.60 6.16 -2.00
CA TYR A 117 17.13 4.98 -1.29
C TYR A 117 17.08 5.11 0.25
N ILE A 118 15.96 5.61 0.76
CA ILE A 118 15.71 5.68 2.20
C ILE A 118 14.76 4.55 2.60
N ILE A 119 15.11 3.84 3.67
CA ILE A 119 14.28 2.78 4.25
C ILE A 119 13.73 3.26 5.59
N VAL A 120 12.42 3.18 5.79
CA VAL A 120 11.77 3.42 7.08
C VAL A 120 11.14 2.14 7.58
N GLU A 121 11.56 1.67 8.75
CA GLU A 121 11.09 0.40 9.30
C GLU A 121 10.99 0.34 10.81
N HIS A 122 10.06 -0.48 11.32
CA HIS A 122 9.88 -0.71 12.75
C HIS A 122 9.56 0.55 13.56
N LEU A 123 8.74 1.45 13.00
CA LEU A 123 8.24 2.66 13.67
C LEU A 123 6.71 2.62 13.81
N HIS A 124 6.17 3.42 14.72
CA HIS A 124 4.73 3.54 14.96
C HIS A 124 4.28 4.99 14.74
N PHE A 125 3.46 5.21 13.72
CA PHE A 125 2.84 6.48 13.41
C PHE A 125 1.43 6.52 13.98
N HIS A 126 1.06 7.62 14.63
CA HIS A 126 -0.27 7.72 15.20
C HIS A 126 -0.85 9.13 15.27
N ASP A 127 -2.17 9.21 15.29
CA ASP A 127 -2.95 10.42 15.54
C ASP A 127 -2.47 11.63 14.70
N THR A 128 -2.13 11.39 13.42
CA THR A 128 -1.82 12.44 12.44
C THR A 128 -3.11 13.04 11.90
N PRO A 129 -3.10 14.24 11.26
CA PRO A 129 -4.29 15.07 11.17
C PRO A 129 -5.41 14.40 10.39
N GLY A 130 -6.64 14.67 10.82
CA GLY A 130 -7.78 13.87 10.41
C GLY A 130 -9.10 14.60 10.16
N GLU A 131 -9.26 15.85 10.59
CA GLU A 131 -10.52 16.58 10.36
C GLU A 131 -10.25 18.01 9.87
N HIS A 132 -11.14 18.50 9.01
CA HIS A 132 -11.12 19.87 8.44
C HIS A 132 -9.88 20.24 7.63
N VAL A 133 -9.24 19.28 6.96
CA VAL A 133 -8.09 19.52 6.10
C VAL A 133 -8.58 20.11 4.76
N SER A 134 -8.52 21.43 4.59
CA SER A 134 -9.08 22.08 3.40
C SER A 134 -8.10 22.20 2.23
N GLY A 135 -8.52 21.70 1.06
CA GLY A 135 -7.91 21.97 -0.24
C GLY A 135 -7.25 20.78 -0.93
N THR A 136 -7.48 20.65 -2.25
CA THR A 136 -6.96 19.52 -3.05
C THR A 136 -5.42 19.43 -3.03
N LEU A 137 -4.71 20.56 -2.94
CA LEU A 137 -3.25 20.54 -2.86
C LEU A 137 -2.73 19.90 -1.56
N ILE A 138 -3.42 20.13 -0.43
CA ILE A 138 -2.97 19.59 0.84
C ILE A 138 -3.26 18.10 0.95
N MET A 139 -4.33 17.58 0.32
CA MET A 139 -4.56 16.12 0.20
C MET A 139 -3.39 15.41 -0.49
N THR A 140 -2.78 16.03 -1.51
CA THR A 140 -1.58 15.48 -2.17
C THR A 140 -0.28 15.67 -1.39
N LYS A 141 -0.33 16.13 -0.14
CA LYS A 141 0.82 16.36 0.74
C LYS A 141 0.63 15.80 2.16
N LEU A 142 -0.62 15.60 2.59
CA LEU A 142 -0.98 14.98 3.84
C LEU A 142 -0.55 13.51 3.83
N ALA A 143 0.04 13.07 4.93
CA ALA A 143 0.34 11.67 5.27
C ALA A 143 1.02 11.65 6.64
N ALA A 144 1.01 10.53 7.34
CA ALA A 144 1.91 10.36 8.48
C ALA A 144 3.36 10.21 8.02
N LEU A 145 3.58 9.42 6.97
CA LEU A 145 4.86 9.25 6.30
C LEU A 145 4.73 9.61 4.82
N ARG A 146 5.52 10.58 4.38
CA ARG A 146 5.51 11.06 3.00
C ARG A 146 6.82 10.80 2.28
N ILE A 147 6.75 10.23 1.08
CA ILE A 147 7.82 10.27 0.08
C ILE A 147 7.52 11.41 -0.90
N GLU A 148 8.46 12.32 -1.05
CA GLU A 148 8.29 13.45 -1.97
C GLU A 148 8.55 13.12 -3.42
N HIS A 149 8.10 14.00 -4.30
CA HIS A 149 8.36 13.88 -5.72
C HIS A 149 9.85 13.99 -6.00
N GLY A 150 10.40 13.00 -6.69
CA GLY A 150 11.84 12.87 -6.95
C GLY A 150 12.63 12.09 -5.89
N ALA A 151 12.01 11.69 -4.77
CA ALA A 151 12.62 10.82 -3.76
C ALA A 151 12.34 9.34 -4.10
N ASN A 152 13.17 8.77 -4.95
CA ASN A 152 12.94 7.47 -5.59
C ASN A 152 13.55 6.31 -4.79
N HIS A 153 13.13 5.08 -5.12
CA HIS A 153 13.68 3.85 -4.52
C HIS A 153 13.58 3.76 -2.99
N CYS A 154 12.63 4.48 -2.39
CA CYS A 154 12.37 4.42 -0.96
C CYS A 154 11.61 3.15 -0.59
N VAL A 155 11.87 2.61 0.60
CA VAL A 155 11.20 1.39 1.10
C VAL A 155 10.53 1.70 2.44
N ILE A 156 9.21 1.51 2.51
CA ILE A 156 8.43 1.66 3.74
C ILE A 156 7.98 0.28 4.17
N ARG A 157 8.53 -0.24 5.28
CA ARG A 157 8.22 -1.61 5.70
C ARG A 157 8.15 -1.87 7.19
N ASN A 158 7.36 -2.86 7.61
CA ASN A 158 7.29 -3.30 9.01
C ASN A 158 6.95 -2.17 10.00
N ASN A 159 6.18 -1.17 9.57
CA ASN A 159 5.70 -0.06 10.40
C ASN A 159 4.23 -0.25 10.79
N GLU A 160 3.81 0.51 11.79
CA GLU A 160 2.41 0.63 12.20
C GLU A 160 1.90 2.06 11.97
N PHE A 161 0.67 2.19 11.47
CA PHE A 161 -0.02 3.45 11.27
C PHE A 161 -1.40 3.37 11.91
N ILE A 162 -1.61 4.06 13.03
CA ILE A 162 -2.84 3.95 13.82
C ILE A 162 -3.53 5.31 13.91
N LYS A 163 -4.80 5.40 13.49
CA LYS A 163 -5.57 6.66 13.48
C LYS A 163 -4.87 7.79 12.72
N THR A 164 -4.21 7.44 11.61
CA THR A 164 -3.61 8.42 10.71
C THR A 164 -4.63 8.80 9.64
N GLY A 165 -4.99 10.07 9.48
CA GLY A 165 -5.96 10.47 8.45
C GLY A 165 -5.54 10.03 7.04
N GLN A 166 -4.25 10.17 6.74
CA GLN A 166 -3.60 9.51 5.61
C GLN A 166 -2.34 8.81 6.11
N GLY A 167 -2.21 7.50 5.88
CA GLY A 167 -1.10 6.72 6.43
C GLY A 167 0.22 7.01 5.70
N ILE A 168 0.33 6.51 4.48
CA ILE A 168 1.50 6.65 3.63
C ILE A 168 1.13 7.40 2.35
N MET A 169 1.94 8.36 1.95
CA MET A 169 1.84 8.94 0.61
C MET A 169 3.16 8.84 -0.12
N SER A 170 3.13 8.38 -1.37
CA SER A 170 4.31 8.33 -2.23
C SER A 170 4.15 9.14 -3.50
N ALA A 171 5.02 10.14 -3.69
CA ALA A 171 5.18 10.86 -4.94
C ALA A 171 6.53 10.60 -5.63
N GLY A 172 7.41 9.78 -5.04
CA GLY A 172 8.64 9.28 -5.67
C GLY A 172 8.39 7.99 -6.43
N GLU A 173 9.25 7.65 -7.39
CA GLU A 173 9.13 6.44 -8.22
C GLU A 173 9.97 5.29 -7.67
N HIS A 174 9.60 4.07 -8.05
CA HIS A 174 10.24 2.82 -7.62
C HIS A 174 10.18 2.57 -6.10
N ALA A 175 9.15 3.09 -5.42
CA ALA A 175 8.98 2.82 -4.00
C ALA A 175 8.38 1.44 -3.76
N LEU A 176 8.81 0.80 -2.67
CA LEU A 176 8.25 -0.43 -2.16
C LEU A 176 7.59 -0.17 -0.81
N ILE A 177 6.26 -0.33 -0.76
CA ILE A 177 5.48 -0.19 0.47
C ILE A 177 5.01 -1.58 0.88
N THR A 178 5.67 -2.18 1.88
CA THR A 178 5.46 -3.60 2.16
C THR A 178 5.42 -3.98 3.63
N ARG A 179 4.57 -4.95 4.01
CA ARG A 179 4.50 -5.48 5.37
C ARG A 179 4.24 -4.39 6.43
N ASN A 180 3.42 -3.40 6.13
CA ASN A 180 2.96 -2.42 7.10
C ASN A 180 1.57 -2.81 7.62
N TYR A 181 1.30 -2.49 8.89
CA TYR A 181 -0.04 -2.57 9.47
C TYR A 181 -0.62 -1.15 9.56
N LEU A 182 -1.73 -0.91 8.88
CA LEU A 182 -2.41 0.37 8.86
C LEU A 182 -3.84 0.17 9.38
N ASP A 183 -4.27 1.00 10.33
CA ASP A 183 -5.59 0.99 10.95
C ASP A 183 -6.08 2.42 11.09
N GLY A 184 -6.95 2.81 10.16
CA GLY A 184 -7.36 4.18 9.91
C GLY A 184 -8.41 4.71 10.90
N PRO A 185 -8.67 6.02 10.86
CA PRO A 185 -9.81 6.61 11.53
C PRO A 185 -11.10 6.41 10.72
N SER A 186 -12.26 6.63 11.35
CA SER A 186 -13.57 6.48 10.72
C SER A 186 -14.30 7.80 10.41
N TYR A 187 -13.56 8.92 10.34
CA TYR A 187 -14.09 10.27 10.07
C TYR A 187 -13.67 10.76 8.68
N ALA A 188 -14.35 11.78 8.15
CA ALA A 188 -13.95 12.45 6.91
C ALA A 188 -12.80 13.44 7.15
N LEU A 189 -11.77 13.42 6.30
CA LEU A 189 -10.68 14.40 6.32
C LEU A 189 -11.17 15.80 6.00
N TRP A 190 -12.14 15.89 5.10
CA TRP A 190 -12.78 17.12 4.69
C TRP A 190 -14.18 16.84 4.18
N ARG A 191 -15.13 17.76 4.39
CA ARG A 191 -16.47 17.65 3.81
C ARG A 191 -17.16 18.99 3.62
N THR A 192 -18.10 18.99 2.70
CA THR A 192 -19.13 20.01 2.43
C THR A 192 -20.46 19.30 2.22
N SER A 193 -21.53 20.05 1.94
CA SER A 193 -22.82 19.44 1.54
C SER A 193 -22.77 18.73 0.18
N LYS A 194 -21.71 18.89 -0.62
CA LYS A 194 -21.62 18.37 -2.00
C LYS A 194 -20.45 17.43 -2.26
N SER A 195 -19.42 17.47 -1.43
CA SER A 195 -18.21 16.65 -1.60
C SER A 195 -17.50 16.40 -0.27
N SER A 196 -16.66 15.38 -0.22
CA SER A 196 -15.80 15.03 0.90
C SER A 196 -14.48 14.42 0.41
N TRP A 197 -13.54 14.27 1.34
CA TRP A 197 -12.39 13.37 1.25
C TRP A 197 -12.43 12.46 2.46
N GLY A 198 -12.43 11.15 2.24
CA GLY A 198 -12.28 10.18 3.32
C GLY A 198 -10.82 9.94 3.70
N PRO A 199 -10.59 9.13 4.73
CA PRO A 199 -9.25 8.76 5.15
C PRO A 199 -8.65 7.72 4.20
N MET A 200 -7.33 7.76 4.02
CA MET A 200 -6.60 6.95 3.05
C MET A 200 -5.48 6.14 3.71
N GLY A 201 -5.44 4.84 3.47
CA GLY A 201 -4.32 4.01 3.93
C GLY A 201 -3.02 4.41 3.23
N ILE A 202 -2.99 4.22 1.91
CA ILE A 202 -1.85 4.48 1.04
C ILE A 202 -2.31 5.33 -0.14
N HIS A 203 -1.63 6.44 -0.42
CA HIS A 203 -1.89 7.28 -1.60
C HIS A 203 -0.67 7.29 -2.52
N LEU A 204 -0.83 6.79 -3.73
CA LEU A 204 0.20 6.82 -4.77
C LEU A 204 -0.06 8.01 -5.70
N ASN A 205 0.79 9.03 -5.60
CA ASN A 205 0.67 10.21 -6.44
C ASN A 205 1.28 10.01 -7.84
N ILE A 206 2.14 9.00 -8.02
CA ILE A 206 2.85 8.70 -9.27
C ILE A 206 2.97 7.18 -9.45
N GLY A 207 3.22 6.75 -10.70
CA GLY A 207 3.46 5.35 -11.07
C GLY A 207 4.81 4.79 -10.64
N ASN A 208 5.16 3.62 -11.20
CA ASN A 208 6.37 2.85 -10.87
C ASN A 208 6.43 2.43 -9.40
N GLN A 209 5.34 1.89 -8.84
CA GLN A 209 5.24 1.56 -7.41
C GLN A 209 4.92 0.09 -7.17
N GLU A 210 5.38 -0.45 -6.05
CA GLU A 210 4.92 -1.73 -5.52
C GLU A 210 4.31 -1.57 -4.13
N VAL A 211 3.11 -2.11 -3.94
CA VAL A 211 2.42 -2.19 -2.64
C VAL A 211 2.10 -3.66 -2.34
N SER A 212 2.79 -4.24 -1.36
CA SER A 212 2.71 -5.69 -1.14
C SER A 212 2.69 -6.13 0.32
N TYR A 213 1.96 -7.21 0.65
CA TYR A 213 1.97 -7.81 1.99
C TYR A 213 1.54 -6.87 3.14
N ASN A 214 0.77 -5.81 2.86
CA ASN A 214 0.27 -4.92 3.91
C ASN A 214 -1.07 -5.43 4.48
N THR A 215 -1.36 -5.05 5.72
CA THR A 215 -2.69 -5.13 6.33
C THR A 215 -3.24 -3.72 6.42
N ILE A 216 -4.36 -3.43 5.76
CA ILE A 216 -4.94 -2.08 5.69
C ILE A 216 -6.38 -2.13 6.16
N LYS A 217 -6.67 -1.50 7.29
CA LYS A 217 -7.97 -1.60 7.96
C LYS A 217 -8.62 -0.25 8.21
N ASN A 218 -9.94 -0.21 8.12
CA ASN A 218 -10.79 0.86 8.66
C ASN A 218 -10.55 2.27 8.10
N PHE A 219 -9.94 2.41 6.92
CA PHE A 219 -9.90 3.68 6.19
C PHE A 219 -11.21 3.90 5.44
N GLY A 220 -12.23 4.35 6.17
CA GLY A 220 -13.52 4.67 5.60
C GLY A 220 -14.41 5.45 6.57
N THR A 221 -15.17 6.40 6.04
CA THR A 221 -16.19 7.15 6.79
C THR A 221 -17.56 6.98 6.15
N LYS A 222 -18.61 7.06 6.97
CA LYS A 222 -20.02 7.17 6.53
C LYS A 222 -20.52 8.63 6.52
N ASP A 223 -19.75 9.55 7.13
CA ASP A 223 -20.05 10.98 7.09
C ASP A 223 -19.54 11.59 5.78
N SER A 224 -20.27 11.30 4.71
CA SER A 224 -19.99 11.79 3.36
C SER A 224 -21.29 12.10 2.62
N PRO A 225 -21.37 13.18 1.81
CA PRO A 225 -22.48 13.39 0.87
C PRO A 225 -22.56 12.27 -0.19
N TRP A 226 -21.50 11.49 -0.35
CA TRP A 226 -21.47 10.28 -1.15
C TRP A 226 -21.91 9.03 -0.37
N GLY A 227 -22.30 9.14 0.91
CA GLY A 227 -22.72 8.04 1.78
C GLY A 227 -21.56 7.23 2.38
N SER A 228 -20.45 7.08 1.66
CA SER A 228 -19.17 6.64 2.20
C SER A 228 -18.00 7.25 1.42
N ASP A 229 -16.84 7.37 2.06
CA ASP A 229 -15.63 7.94 1.46
C ASP A 229 -14.36 7.38 2.13
N GLY A 230 -13.23 7.40 1.42
CA GLY A 230 -11.93 6.88 1.83
C GLY A 230 -11.61 5.51 1.23
N GLY A 231 -10.43 4.97 1.56
CA GLY A 231 -10.02 3.69 1.01
C GLY A 231 -8.67 3.19 1.46
N ALA A 232 -8.40 1.94 1.10
CA ALA A 232 -7.12 1.31 1.40
C ALA A 232 -5.98 1.92 0.56
N ILE A 233 -6.19 2.05 -0.75
CA ILE A 233 -5.19 2.55 -1.71
C ILE A 233 -5.84 3.53 -2.69
N GLU A 234 -5.32 4.76 -2.77
CA GLU A 234 -5.78 5.80 -3.71
C GLU A 234 -4.69 6.19 -4.71
N ILE A 235 -5.07 6.40 -5.97
CA ILE A 235 -4.19 6.80 -7.06
C ILE A 235 -4.84 7.96 -7.84
N ASP A 236 -4.97 9.12 -7.17
CA ASP A 236 -5.87 10.19 -7.61
C ASP A 236 -5.16 11.48 -8.04
N CYS A 237 -3.85 11.59 -7.84
CA CYS A 237 -3.11 12.73 -8.36
C CYS A 237 -3.06 12.69 -9.89
N GLY A 238 -3.78 13.61 -10.55
CA GLY A 238 -3.79 13.71 -12.02
C GLY A 238 -2.53 14.33 -12.62
N ARG A 239 -1.67 14.96 -11.80
CA ARG A 239 -0.47 15.66 -12.29
C ARG A 239 0.62 14.73 -12.82
N PHE A 240 0.68 13.49 -12.33
CA PHE A 240 1.74 12.54 -12.65
C PHE A 240 1.18 11.25 -13.24
N HIS A 241 2.00 10.55 -14.02
CA HIS A 241 1.54 9.37 -14.76
C HIS A 241 1.15 8.21 -13.83
N LYS A 242 0.21 7.37 -14.29
CA LYS A 242 -0.31 6.20 -13.56
C LYS A 242 0.14 4.89 -14.21
N LYS A 243 1.44 4.74 -14.42
CA LYS A 243 2.04 3.60 -15.13
C LYS A 243 2.72 2.63 -14.17
N ASN A 244 2.74 1.33 -14.47
CA ASN A 244 3.58 0.34 -13.79
C ASN A 244 3.35 0.29 -12.27
N ILE A 245 2.12 0.01 -11.85
CA ILE A 245 1.77 -0.15 -10.43
C ILE A 245 1.44 -1.62 -10.16
N TYR A 246 2.10 -2.18 -9.15
CA TYR A 246 1.96 -3.58 -8.74
C TYR A 246 1.40 -3.62 -7.31
N ILE A 247 0.23 -4.21 -7.13
CA ILE A 247 -0.45 -4.28 -5.83
C ILE A 247 -0.79 -5.74 -5.54
N HIS A 248 -0.10 -6.37 -4.60
CA HIS A 248 -0.29 -7.81 -4.41
C HIS A 248 -0.13 -8.32 -2.99
N HIS A 249 -0.81 -9.42 -2.68
CA HIS A 249 -0.71 -10.08 -1.37
C HIS A 249 -1.08 -9.16 -0.21
N ASN A 250 -1.90 -8.13 -0.42
CA ASN A 250 -2.39 -7.29 0.66
C ASN A 250 -3.69 -7.87 1.24
N TYR A 251 -3.87 -7.68 2.54
CA TYR A 251 -5.15 -7.88 3.22
C TYR A 251 -5.79 -6.52 3.48
N SER A 252 -7.05 -6.35 3.09
CA SER A 252 -7.83 -5.15 3.40
C SER A 252 -9.15 -5.49 4.08
N GLU A 253 -9.52 -4.70 5.09
CA GLU A 253 -10.77 -4.89 5.82
C GLU A 253 -11.39 -3.57 6.28
N GLY A 254 -12.70 -3.42 6.09
CA GLY A 254 -13.46 -2.31 6.67
C GLY A 254 -13.15 -0.93 6.08
N ASN A 255 -12.40 -0.86 4.98
CA ASN A 255 -12.17 0.39 4.26
C ASN A 255 -13.42 0.77 3.44
N ALA A 256 -13.53 2.00 2.96
CA ALA A 256 -14.62 2.35 2.05
C ALA A 256 -14.43 1.71 0.66
N GLY A 257 -13.20 1.67 0.14
CA GLY A 257 -12.83 0.82 -1.00
C GLY A 257 -11.41 0.26 -0.92
N PHE A 258 -11.03 -0.60 -1.87
CA PHE A 258 -9.65 -1.11 -1.93
C PHE A 258 -8.77 -0.23 -2.82
N ILE A 259 -9.14 -0.05 -4.09
CA ILE A 259 -8.42 0.82 -5.03
C ILE A 259 -9.39 1.85 -5.62
N GLU A 260 -9.02 3.13 -5.50
CA GLU A 260 -9.60 4.21 -6.29
C GLU A 260 -8.53 4.82 -7.21
N SER A 261 -8.94 5.11 -8.45
CA SER A 261 -8.14 5.91 -9.36
C SER A 261 -9.00 6.88 -10.13
N SER A 262 -8.70 8.16 -9.94
CA SER A 262 -9.40 9.26 -10.57
C SER A 262 -8.84 9.63 -11.93
N TRP A 263 -9.66 10.36 -12.69
CA TRP A 263 -9.30 10.88 -14.01
C TRP A 263 -9.45 12.40 -14.02
N ASP A 264 -10.64 12.90 -14.31
CA ASP A 264 -10.92 14.34 -14.40
C ASP A 264 -11.83 14.87 -13.27
N TYR A 265 -12.24 14.00 -12.33
CA TYR A 265 -13.03 14.38 -11.16
C TYR A 265 -12.22 15.24 -10.18
N ASP A 266 -11.01 14.80 -9.82
CA ASP A 266 -10.19 15.51 -8.82
C ASP A 266 -9.28 16.56 -9.45
N TRP A 267 -8.85 16.31 -10.69
CA TRP A 267 -7.89 17.14 -11.41
C TRP A 267 -8.35 17.39 -12.86
N PRO A 268 -9.42 18.15 -13.11
CA PRO A 268 -10.00 18.32 -14.45
C PRO A 268 -9.04 18.88 -15.51
N ARG A 269 -7.93 19.52 -15.09
CA ARG A 269 -6.86 19.99 -15.99
C ARG A 269 -5.87 18.91 -16.41
N TYR A 270 -5.78 17.81 -15.67
CA TYR A 270 -4.78 16.77 -15.89
C TYR A 270 -5.46 15.41 -15.99
N ARG A 271 -5.38 14.79 -17.16
CA ARG A 271 -5.97 13.49 -17.43
C ARG A 271 -4.85 12.47 -17.64
N GLN A 272 -4.77 11.50 -16.75
CA GLN A 272 -3.79 10.42 -16.83
C GLN A 272 -4.54 9.12 -17.03
N GLU A 273 -4.26 8.45 -18.13
CA GLU A 273 -4.69 7.07 -18.32
C GLU A 273 -3.80 6.12 -17.51
N ILE A 274 -4.32 4.92 -17.30
CA ILE A 274 -3.70 3.88 -16.50
C ILE A 274 -3.02 2.87 -17.43
N TYR A 275 -1.76 2.54 -17.16
CA TYR A 275 -0.99 1.60 -17.98
C TYR A 275 -0.25 0.55 -17.15
N ASN A 276 -0.28 -0.69 -17.62
CA ASN A 276 0.57 -1.78 -17.11
C ASN A 276 0.46 -1.95 -15.58
N TRP A 277 -0.76 -2.10 -15.08
CA TRP A 277 -0.98 -2.43 -13.68
C TRP A 277 -1.19 -3.93 -13.51
N ARG A 278 -0.72 -4.46 -12.38
CA ARG A 278 -1.09 -5.79 -11.91
C ARG A 278 -1.54 -5.74 -10.47
N VAL A 279 -2.77 -6.17 -10.24
CA VAL A 279 -3.38 -6.26 -8.91
C VAL A 279 -3.72 -7.72 -8.66
N SER A 280 -2.98 -8.39 -7.78
CA SER A 280 -3.06 -9.85 -7.71
C SER A 280 -2.91 -10.45 -6.33
N PHE A 281 -3.58 -11.57 -6.08
CA PHE A 281 -3.47 -12.30 -4.82
C PHE A 281 -3.80 -11.42 -3.60
N ASN A 282 -4.71 -10.45 -3.72
CA ASN A 282 -5.19 -9.68 -2.56
C ASN A 282 -6.45 -10.32 -1.99
N VAL A 283 -6.62 -10.24 -0.67
CA VAL A 283 -7.85 -10.62 0.04
C VAL A 283 -8.47 -9.34 0.59
N CYS A 284 -9.66 -9.00 0.09
CA CYS A 284 -10.27 -7.70 0.32
C CYS A 284 -11.70 -7.83 0.86
N TYR A 285 -11.93 -7.42 2.09
CA TYR A 285 -13.24 -7.35 2.75
C TYR A 285 -13.57 -5.91 3.14
N ASP A 286 -13.91 -5.09 2.14
CA ASP A 286 -14.18 -3.67 2.31
C ASP A 286 -15.62 -3.33 1.94
N GLY A 287 -15.94 -2.03 2.00
CA GLY A 287 -17.28 -1.51 1.76
C GLY A 287 -17.66 -1.27 0.31
N GLN A 288 -17.87 0.00 -0.03
CA GLN A 288 -18.52 0.51 -1.25
C GLN A 288 -18.09 -0.18 -2.55
N SER A 289 -16.79 -0.24 -2.84
CA SER A 289 -16.28 -0.91 -4.04
C SER A 289 -14.91 -1.53 -3.79
N TRP A 290 -14.62 -2.66 -4.46
CA TRP A 290 -13.24 -3.14 -4.54
C TRP A 290 -12.43 -2.22 -5.42
N LEU A 291 -12.95 -1.92 -6.61
CA LEU A 291 -12.32 -1.01 -7.54
C LEU A 291 -13.25 0.13 -7.90
N PHE A 292 -12.71 1.34 -7.87
CA PHE A 292 -13.34 2.54 -8.39
C PHE A 292 -12.40 3.17 -9.44
N MET A 293 -12.52 2.67 -10.67
CA MET A 293 -11.61 3.00 -11.77
C MET A 293 -12.27 4.06 -12.66
N LEU A 294 -11.82 5.30 -12.55
CA LEU A 294 -12.42 6.44 -13.26
C LEU A 294 -11.67 6.85 -14.55
N ALA A 295 -10.54 6.21 -14.84
CA ALA A 295 -9.69 6.51 -15.99
C ALA A 295 -9.64 5.34 -16.99
N PRO A 296 -9.39 5.60 -18.29
CA PRO A 296 -9.12 4.55 -19.26
C PRO A 296 -7.93 3.67 -18.83
N CYS A 297 -8.10 2.35 -18.94
CA CYS A 297 -7.08 1.37 -18.61
C CYS A 297 -6.45 0.80 -19.88
N ASN A 298 -5.16 0.51 -19.85
CA ASN A 298 -4.40 -0.06 -20.95
C ASN A 298 -3.45 -1.13 -20.42
N GLY A 299 -3.78 -2.40 -20.65
CA GLY A 299 -2.98 -3.52 -20.14
C GLY A 299 -3.00 -3.61 -18.62
N VAL A 300 -4.20 -3.55 -18.03
CA VAL A 300 -4.40 -3.66 -16.59
C VAL A 300 -4.94 -5.05 -16.25
N TYR A 301 -4.31 -5.74 -15.30
CA TYR A 301 -4.67 -7.10 -14.93
C TYR A 301 -5.01 -7.21 -13.44
N PHE A 302 -6.14 -7.85 -13.18
CA PHE A 302 -6.67 -8.18 -11.86
C PHE A 302 -6.74 -9.70 -11.76
N ASP A 303 -5.76 -10.30 -11.10
CA ASP A 303 -5.53 -11.74 -11.16
C ASP A 303 -5.60 -12.41 -9.79
N ASN A 304 -6.38 -13.48 -9.66
CA ASN A 304 -6.41 -14.30 -8.44
C ASN A 304 -6.67 -13.47 -7.16
N ASN A 305 -7.61 -12.52 -7.18
CA ASN A 305 -8.01 -11.81 -5.95
C ASN A 305 -9.25 -12.47 -5.34
N THR A 306 -9.36 -12.40 -4.01
CA THR A 306 -10.57 -12.79 -3.28
C THR A 306 -11.27 -11.53 -2.79
N ILE A 307 -12.48 -11.28 -3.28
CA ILE A 307 -13.20 -10.02 -3.13
C ILE A 307 -14.52 -10.26 -2.42
N ALA A 308 -14.62 -9.74 -1.20
CA ALA A 308 -15.78 -9.87 -0.34
C ALA A 308 -16.52 -8.52 -0.22
N ARG A 309 -17.71 -8.42 -0.82
CA ARG A 309 -18.55 -7.21 -0.87
C ARG A 309 -20.00 -7.57 -0.54
N TYR A 310 -20.20 -8.08 0.66
CA TYR A 310 -21.49 -8.61 1.09
C TYR A 310 -22.13 -7.92 2.29
N ASN A 311 -21.36 -7.13 3.05
CA ASN A 311 -21.89 -6.32 4.14
C ASN A 311 -22.17 -4.88 3.70
N GLY A 312 -23.13 -4.21 4.34
CA GLY A 312 -23.52 -2.84 4.02
C GLY A 312 -22.63 -1.82 4.74
N PHE A 313 -22.03 -0.90 3.99
CA PHE A 313 -21.07 0.09 4.52
C PHE A 313 -21.55 1.55 4.41
N GLY A 314 -22.87 1.78 4.51
CA GLY A 314 -23.46 3.13 4.59
C GLY A 314 -24.01 3.68 3.27
N ARG A 315 -23.62 3.12 2.11
CA ARG A 315 -24.21 3.45 0.80
C ARG A 315 -24.93 2.26 0.17
N ALA A 316 -25.76 2.54 -0.84
CA ALA A 316 -26.37 1.54 -1.73
C ALA A 316 -25.44 1.09 -2.88
N GLN A 317 -24.36 1.84 -3.17
CA GLN A 317 -23.35 1.36 -4.13
C GLN A 317 -22.48 0.33 -3.44
N ASN A 318 -22.77 -0.94 -3.72
CA ASN A 318 -22.11 -2.10 -3.13
C ASN A 318 -21.56 -3.04 -4.22
N ALA A 319 -21.15 -2.47 -5.35
CA ALA A 319 -20.64 -3.24 -6.47
C ALA A 319 -19.17 -3.60 -6.24
N CYS A 320 -18.72 -4.78 -6.68
CA CYS A 320 -17.29 -5.10 -6.54
C CYS A 320 -16.44 -4.18 -7.41
N VAL A 321 -16.75 -4.09 -8.71
CA VAL A 321 -15.94 -3.35 -9.67
C VAL A 321 -16.79 -2.26 -10.30
N ARG A 322 -16.40 -1.01 -10.09
CA ARG A 322 -16.94 0.14 -10.80
C ARG A 322 -15.90 0.66 -11.78
N ILE A 323 -16.20 0.58 -13.08
CA ILE A 323 -15.36 1.15 -14.14
C ILE A 323 -16.20 2.18 -14.86
N ASP A 324 -15.85 3.44 -14.61
CA ASP A 324 -16.54 4.58 -15.16
C ASP A 324 -15.55 5.51 -15.83
N VAL A 325 -15.94 6.17 -16.90
CA VAL A 325 -15.18 7.32 -17.41
C VAL A 325 -16.17 8.44 -17.62
N ARG A 326 -15.87 9.62 -17.07
CA ARG A 326 -16.81 10.75 -17.13
C ARG A 326 -17.16 11.08 -18.59
N GLY A 327 -18.45 11.19 -18.87
CA GLY A 327 -18.97 11.41 -20.22
C GLY A 327 -18.99 10.17 -21.12
N GLY A 328 -18.67 8.98 -20.60
CA GLY A 328 -18.72 7.71 -21.35
C GLY A 328 -17.69 7.58 -22.47
N ASN A 329 -16.76 8.53 -22.58
CA ASN A 329 -15.82 8.61 -23.68
C ASN A 329 -14.49 7.90 -23.38
N PRO A 330 -13.89 7.20 -24.35
CA PRO A 330 -14.45 6.90 -25.67
C PRO A 330 -15.56 5.83 -25.59
N VAL A 331 -16.71 6.14 -26.17
CA VAL A 331 -17.85 5.21 -26.29
C VAL A 331 -17.46 4.03 -27.18
N GLY A 332 -17.86 2.82 -26.81
CA GLY A 332 -17.64 1.61 -27.62
C GLY A 332 -16.21 1.06 -27.62
N LYS A 333 -15.30 1.59 -26.80
CA LYS A 333 -13.95 1.01 -26.63
C LYS A 333 -13.93 0.03 -25.44
N PRO A 334 -13.17 -1.07 -25.53
CA PRO A 334 -12.90 -1.94 -24.38
C PRO A 334 -12.38 -1.13 -23.18
N SER A 335 -12.63 -1.62 -21.97
CA SER A 335 -12.15 -0.92 -20.77
C SER A 335 -10.63 -0.98 -20.66
N GLY A 336 -10.01 -2.02 -21.24
CA GLY A 336 -8.58 -2.36 -21.15
C GLY A 336 -8.17 -2.97 -19.81
N ALA A 337 -9.15 -3.33 -18.98
CA ALA A 337 -8.98 -4.07 -17.74
C ALA A 337 -9.36 -5.55 -17.94
N HIS A 338 -8.49 -6.44 -17.45
CA HIS A 338 -8.62 -7.89 -17.51
C HIS A 338 -8.82 -8.44 -16.10
N PHE A 339 -9.84 -9.28 -15.91
CA PHE A 339 -10.17 -9.92 -14.64
C PHE A 339 -10.05 -11.42 -14.82
N ARG A 340 -9.04 -12.05 -14.18
CA ARG A 340 -8.75 -13.47 -14.33
C ARG A 340 -8.69 -14.18 -12.98
N ASN A 341 -9.27 -15.37 -12.89
CA ASN A 341 -9.21 -16.23 -11.70
C ASN A 341 -9.67 -15.57 -10.38
N ASN A 342 -10.49 -14.51 -10.41
CA ASN A 342 -10.92 -13.83 -9.19
C ASN A 342 -12.13 -14.53 -8.58
N LEU A 343 -12.20 -14.54 -7.25
CA LEU A 343 -13.39 -14.92 -6.50
C LEU A 343 -14.15 -13.64 -6.12
N PHE A 344 -15.34 -13.46 -6.69
CA PHE A 344 -16.28 -12.40 -6.32
C PHE A 344 -17.36 -12.93 -5.38
N ILE A 345 -17.42 -12.44 -4.15
CA ILE A 345 -18.50 -12.68 -3.19
C ILE A 345 -19.25 -11.36 -3.03
N TYR A 346 -20.47 -11.27 -3.56
CA TYR A 346 -21.15 -9.99 -3.75
C TYR A 346 -22.62 -10.03 -3.32
N SER A 347 -23.14 -8.92 -2.79
CA SER A 347 -24.56 -8.76 -2.48
C SER A 347 -25.35 -8.10 -3.63
N SER A 348 -24.74 -7.16 -4.35
CA SER A 348 -25.40 -6.38 -5.41
C SER A 348 -25.05 -6.88 -6.82
N SER A 349 -24.05 -6.27 -7.47
CA SER A 349 -23.52 -6.63 -8.78
C SER A 349 -21.99 -6.75 -8.73
N PRO A 350 -21.37 -7.73 -9.40
CA PRO A 350 -19.91 -7.80 -9.50
C PRO A 350 -19.33 -6.63 -10.31
N PHE A 351 -20.06 -6.14 -11.31
CA PHE A 351 -19.59 -5.08 -12.22
C PHE A 351 -20.65 -4.00 -12.42
N THR A 352 -20.22 -2.74 -12.39
CA THR A 352 -21.05 -1.56 -12.68
C THR A 352 -20.23 -0.46 -13.36
N GLY A 353 -20.92 0.55 -13.89
CA GLY A 353 -20.32 1.69 -14.57
C GLY A 353 -20.36 1.56 -16.09
N ASN A 354 -20.28 2.68 -16.78
CA ASN A 354 -20.49 2.83 -18.22
C ASN A 354 -19.42 2.11 -19.07
N ARG A 355 -18.29 1.74 -18.49
CA ARG A 355 -17.19 1.05 -19.17
C ARG A 355 -17.03 -0.39 -18.73
N SER A 356 -17.83 -0.85 -17.76
CA SER A 356 -17.75 -2.21 -17.21
C SER A 356 -18.09 -3.32 -18.21
N GLY A 357 -18.96 -3.04 -19.20
CA GLY A 357 -19.28 -3.99 -20.27
C GLY A 357 -18.09 -4.28 -21.20
N GLY A 358 -17.08 -3.40 -21.25
CA GLY A 358 -15.86 -3.60 -22.01
C GLY A 358 -14.73 -4.29 -21.24
N ALA A 359 -14.96 -4.72 -20.00
CA ALA A 359 -13.98 -5.45 -19.20
C ALA A 359 -13.85 -6.89 -19.67
N LEU A 360 -12.62 -7.33 -19.88
CA LEU A 360 -12.30 -8.69 -20.28
C LEU A 360 -12.30 -9.58 -19.04
N LYS A 361 -13.00 -10.70 -19.11
CA LYS A 361 -13.20 -11.61 -17.98
C LYS A 361 -12.84 -13.02 -18.41
N THR A 362 -12.16 -13.76 -17.55
CA THR A 362 -11.74 -15.14 -17.81
C THR A 362 -11.64 -15.91 -16.50
N ALA A 363 -12.29 -17.05 -16.40
CA ALA A 363 -12.20 -17.96 -15.26
C ALA A 363 -12.48 -17.30 -13.89
N ASN A 364 -13.34 -16.28 -13.82
CA ASN A 364 -13.76 -15.73 -12.52
C ASN A 364 -14.87 -16.61 -11.91
N TRP A 365 -14.97 -16.63 -10.58
CA TRP A 365 -16.07 -17.26 -9.87
C TRP A 365 -16.96 -16.21 -9.20
N TYR A 366 -18.29 -16.39 -9.31
CA TYR A 366 -19.27 -15.45 -8.78
C TYR A 366 -20.16 -16.13 -7.72
N SER A 367 -20.04 -15.70 -6.48
CA SER A 367 -20.89 -16.12 -5.37
C SER A 367 -21.78 -14.97 -4.93
N LYS A 368 -23.09 -15.08 -5.17
CA LYS A 368 -24.03 -14.10 -4.65
C LYS A 368 -24.31 -14.41 -3.18
N TYR A 369 -23.91 -13.51 -2.30
CA TYR A 369 -24.08 -13.66 -0.86
C TYR A 369 -25.56 -13.87 -0.49
N GLN A 370 -25.83 -14.80 0.43
CA GLN A 370 -27.17 -15.24 0.84
C GLN A 370 -28.07 -15.74 -0.31
N SER A 371 -27.51 -15.97 -1.50
CA SER A 371 -28.25 -16.46 -2.67
C SER A 371 -27.31 -17.23 -3.57
N ALA A 372 -26.52 -18.13 -2.99
CA ALA A 372 -25.41 -18.82 -3.66
C ALA A 372 -25.86 -19.70 -4.84
N SER A 373 -27.14 -20.06 -4.94
CA SER A 373 -27.70 -20.75 -6.11
C SER A 373 -27.85 -19.84 -7.34
N ALA A 374 -27.84 -18.52 -7.16
CA ALA A 374 -27.96 -17.55 -8.24
C ALA A 374 -26.74 -17.64 -9.17
N LYS A 375 -27.01 -17.63 -10.48
CA LYS A 375 -25.98 -17.65 -11.51
C LYS A 375 -25.76 -16.24 -12.05
N TYR A 376 -24.51 -15.80 -12.10
CA TYR A 376 -24.16 -14.56 -12.78
C TYR A 376 -24.10 -14.80 -14.28
N GLN A 377 -24.83 -14.01 -15.06
CA GLN A 377 -24.92 -14.16 -16.53
C GLN A 377 -24.09 -13.12 -17.29
N GLY A 378 -23.44 -12.18 -16.58
CA GLY A 378 -22.65 -11.11 -17.19
C GLY A 378 -21.22 -11.50 -17.58
N ASP A 379 -20.87 -12.78 -17.49
CA ASP A 379 -19.57 -13.33 -17.83
C ASP A 379 -19.72 -14.74 -18.46
N SER A 380 -19.62 -14.83 -19.78
CA SER A 380 -19.68 -16.09 -20.51
C SER A 380 -18.43 -16.96 -20.35
N ASN A 381 -17.33 -16.37 -19.88
CA ASN A 381 -16.03 -17.03 -19.72
C ASN A 381 -15.72 -17.33 -18.25
N GLN A 382 -16.71 -17.23 -17.37
CA GLN A 382 -16.57 -17.51 -15.94
C GLN A 382 -16.14 -18.96 -15.69
N ALA A 383 -15.39 -19.18 -14.62
CA ALA A 383 -15.12 -20.53 -14.10
C ALA A 383 -16.39 -21.15 -13.51
N GLY A 384 -17.28 -20.32 -12.97
CA GLY A 384 -18.59 -20.73 -12.49
C GLY A 384 -19.27 -19.69 -11.62
N SER A 385 -20.45 -20.04 -11.16
CA SER A 385 -21.20 -19.30 -10.16
C SER A 385 -21.74 -20.29 -9.13
N GLY A 386 -21.74 -19.93 -7.85
CA GLY A 386 -22.17 -20.86 -6.81
C GLY A 386 -21.58 -20.55 -5.45
N ASP A 387 -21.96 -21.38 -4.47
CA ASP A 387 -21.24 -21.48 -3.20
C ASP A 387 -19.76 -21.79 -3.47
N PRO A 388 -18.82 -20.96 -2.98
CA PRO A 388 -17.40 -21.15 -3.20
C PRO A 388 -16.78 -22.28 -2.36
N GLY A 389 -17.50 -22.87 -1.40
CA GLY A 389 -16.97 -23.94 -0.56
C GLY A 389 -15.77 -23.47 0.27
N LEU A 390 -15.90 -22.31 0.92
CA LEU A 390 -14.87 -21.75 1.80
C LEU A 390 -14.95 -22.36 3.20
N VAL A 391 -13.84 -22.31 3.93
CA VAL A 391 -13.74 -22.82 5.31
C VAL A 391 -14.76 -22.13 6.22
N ASP A 392 -14.74 -20.80 6.34
CA ASP A 392 -15.67 -20.05 7.19
C ASP A 392 -15.80 -18.59 6.72
N LEU A 393 -16.80 -18.32 5.87
CA LEU A 393 -17.06 -16.98 5.33
C LEU A 393 -17.38 -15.95 6.42
N ASP A 394 -18.12 -16.36 7.46
CA ASP A 394 -18.59 -15.44 8.51
C ASP A 394 -17.43 -14.97 9.40
N LYS A 395 -16.41 -15.83 9.56
CA LYS A 395 -15.15 -15.46 10.22
C LYS A 395 -14.09 -14.90 9.29
N GLN A 396 -14.44 -14.61 8.03
CA GLN A 396 -13.51 -14.10 7.01
C GLN A 396 -12.34 -15.05 6.71
N ASP A 397 -12.56 -16.36 6.91
CA ASP A 397 -11.64 -17.40 6.50
C ASP A 397 -11.98 -17.85 5.07
N TYR A 398 -11.27 -17.23 4.12
CA TYR A 398 -11.44 -17.46 2.69
C TYR A 398 -10.60 -18.62 2.14
N HIS A 399 -10.04 -19.48 2.99
CA HIS A 399 -9.40 -20.71 2.52
C HIS A 399 -10.44 -21.64 1.90
N LEU A 400 -10.00 -22.45 0.93
CA LEU A 400 -10.86 -23.40 0.24
C LEU A 400 -11.03 -24.68 1.09
N LYS A 401 -12.24 -25.25 1.11
CA LYS A 401 -12.44 -26.63 1.59
C LYS A 401 -11.88 -27.64 0.58
N ALA A 402 -11.64 -28.86 1.06
CA ALA A 402 -11.18 -29.96 0.24
C ALA A 402 -12.12 -30.27 -0.94
N ASP A 403 -13.41 -30.04 -0.79
CA ASP A 403 -14.43 -30.25 -1.82
C ASP A 403 -14.86 -28.95 -2.53
N SER A 404 -14.11 -27.85 -2.34
CA SER A 404 -14.44 -26.56 -2.95
C SER A 404 -14.52 -26.69 -4.49
N PRO A 405 -15.58 -26.15 -5.13
CA PRO A 405 -15.74 -26.19 -6.58
C PRO A 405 -14.79 -25.25 -7.32
N LEU A 406 -14.05 -24.39 -6.61
CA LEU A 406 -13.08 -23.45 -7.17
C LEU A 406 -11.76 -24.13 -7.55
N ARG A 407 -11.53 -25.35 -7.04
CA ARG A 407 -10.27 -26.06 -7.22
C ARG A 407 -10.02 -26.42 -8.69
N GLY A 408 -8.83 -26.09 -9.21
CA GLY A 408 -8.40 -26.40 -10.57
C GLY A 408 -9.27 -25.78 -11.68
N LYS A 409 -10.02 -24.71 -11.40
CA LYS A 409 -10.90 -24.03 -12.37
C LYS A 409 -10.29 -22.78 -13.00
N GLY A 410 -9.20 -22.28 -12.43
CA GLY A 410 -8.46 -21.14 -12.94
C GLY A 410 -7.55 -21.50 -14.10
N ILE A 411 -7.14 -20.49 -14.84
CA ILE A 411 -6.04 -20.62 -15.81
C ILE A 411 -4.70 -20.55 -15.09
N ASN A 412 -3.69 -21.25 -15.61
CA ASN A 412 -2.34 -21.15 -15.09
C ASN A 412 -1.68 -19.83 -15.53
N LEU A 413 -1.16 -19.05 -14.58
CA LEU A 413 -0.46 -17.79 -14.83
C LEU A 413 0.98 -17.82 -14.28
N SER A 414 1.62 -18.99 -14.24
CA SER A 414 2.94 -19.20 -13.60
C SER A 414 4.09 -18.43 -14.27
N GLU A 415 3.87 -17.93 -15.48
CA GLU A 415 4.80 -17.00 -16.14
C GLU A 415 4.89 -15.65 -15.41
N PHE A 416 3.91 -15.31 -14.56
CA PHE A 416 3.83 -14.03 -13.87
C PHE A 416 3.90 -14.12 -12.35
N TYR A 417 3.50 -15.25 -11.76
CA TYR A 417 3.36 -15.37 -10.31
C TYR A 417 4.00 -16.65 -9.79
N GLN A 418 4.57 -16.55 -8.59
CA GLN A 418 5.33 -17.63 -7.96
C GLN A 418 4.68 -18.17 -6.69
N SER A 419 3.87 -17.36 -6.01
CA SER A 419 3.23 -17.73 -4.74
C SER A 419 1.79 -17.23 -4.65
N ASP A 420 0.99 -17.94 -3.86
CA ASP A 420 -0.35 -17.49 -3.45
C ASP A 420 -0.30 -16.52 -2.25
N PHE A 421 -1.46 -16.08 -1.77
CA PHE A 421 -1.59 -15.13 -0.65
C PHE A 421 -0.87 -15.56 0.63
N ASP A 422 -0.81 -16.87 0.91
CA ASP A 422 -0.14 -17.44 2.08
C ASP A 422 1.37 -17.65 1.86
N GLY A 423 1.86 -17.38 0.65
CA GLY A 423 3.26 -17.62 0.26
C GLY A 423 3.54 -19.04 -0.21
N ARG A 424 2.51 -19.86 -0.46
CA ARG A 424 2.73 -21.21 -0.99
C ARG A 424 3.14 -21.14 -2.46
N PRO A 425 4.11 -21.94 -2.91
CA PRO A 425 4.51 -21.97 -4.31
C PRO A 425 3.35 -22.35 -5.24
N LEU A 426 3.15 -21.59 -6.30
CA LEU A 426 2.14 -21.88 -7.32
C LEU A 426 2.61 -23.00 -8.26
N PRO A 427 1.74 -23.96 -8.64
CA PRO A 427 2.09 -25.00 -9.59
C PRO A 427 2.49 -24.43 -10.97
N LYS A 428 3.62 -24.89 -11.52
CA LYS A 428 4.11 -24.48 -12.84
C LYS A 428 3.26 -24.97 -14.02
N ASN A 429 2.47 -26.02 -13.80
CA ASN A 429 1.64 -26.65 -14.82
C ASN A 429 0.25 -26.94 -14.26
N GLY A 430 -0.73 -27.11 -15.13
CA GLY A 430 -2.10 -27.43 -14.75
C GLY A 430 -2.87 -26.21 -14.23
N ASN A 431 -4.17 -26.37 -14.08
CA ASN A 431 -5.05 -25.29 -13.66
C ASN A 431 -4.84 -24.92 -12.20
N TRP A 432 -4.98 -23.63 -11.89
CA TRP A 432 -4.97 -23.12 -10.52
C TRP A 432 -6.37 -23.11 -9.91
N ASP A 433 -6.44 -22.88 -8.61
CA ASP A 433 -7.69 -22.59 -7.92
C ASP A 433 -8.08 -21.13 -8.11
N ILE A 434 -9.38 -20.84 -8.05
CA ILE A 434 -9.92 -19.47 -8.12
C ILE A 434 -9.72 -18.74 -6.80
N GLY A 435 -9.39 -17.46 -6.88
CA GLY A 435 -9.14 -16.60 -5.72
C GLY A 435 -7.65 -16.51 -5.36
N ALA A 436 -7.39 -15.83 -4.25
CA ALA A 436 -6.03 -15.50 -3.80
C ALA A 436 -5.32 -16.64 -3.06
N ILE A 437 -6.04 -17.66 -2.61
CA ILE A 437 -5.50 -18.72 -1.75
C ILE A 437 -5.70 -20.04 -2.48
N GLN A 438 -4.61 -20.77 -2.74
CA GLN A 438 -4.71 -22.12 -3.28
C GLN A 438 -5.08 -23.10 -2.17
N TYR A 439 -5.82 -24.15 -2.50
CA TYR A 439 -6.15 -25.19 -1.55
C TYR A 439 -4.88 -25.89 -1.05
N ASP A 440 -4.77 -26.00 0.26
CA ASP A 440 -3.80 -26.83 0.95
C ASP A 440 -4.49 -27.48 2.17
N PRO A 441 -4.25 -28.77 2.45
CA PRO A 441 -4.81 -29.43 3.62
C PRO A 441 -4.26 -28.89 4.95
N THR A 442 -3.18 -28.12 4.92
CA THR A 442 -2.51 -27.54 6.08
C THR A 442 -2.60 -26.03 6.06
N MET A 443 -3.03 -25.42 7.18
CA MET A 443 -3.03 -23.96 7.32
C MET A 443 -1.60 -23.42 7.41
N PRO A 444 -1.33 -22.19 6.94
CA PRO A 444 -0.01 -21.59 7.05
C PRO A 444 0.33 -21.38 8.53
N THR A 445 1.57 -21.70 8.93
CA THR A 445 2.01 -21.53 10.32
C THR A 445 2.28 -20.07 10.70
N LYS A 446 2.35 -19.17 9.71
CA LYS A 446 2.60 -17.74 9.89
C LYS A 446 1.97 -16.94 8.75
N ALA A 447 1.23 -15.89 9.08
CA ALA A 447 0.73 -14.92 8.11
C ALA A 447 1.89 -14.06 7.54
N LEU A 448 1.81 -13.74 6.25
CA LEU A 448 2.79 -12.84 5.61
C LEU A 448 2.49 -11.38 5.87
N GLN A 449 1.21 -11.04 5.99
CA GLN A 449 0.73 -9.71 6.30
C GLN A 449 0.81 -9.49 7.82
N PRO A 450 1.26 -8.31 8.28
CA PRO A 450 1.42 -8.05 9.70
C PRO A 450 0.08 -7.91 10.41
N HIS A 451 0.03 -8.26 11.69
CA HIS A 451 -1.05 -7.88 12.60
C HIS A 451 -0.59 -6.74 13.49
N ARG A 452 -1.55 -6.02 14.10
CA ARG A 452 -1.25 -5.03 15.12
C ARG A 452 -0.42 -5.68 16.22
N ARG A 453 0.71 -5.08 16.60
CA ARG A 453 1.39 -5.50 17.83
C ARG A 453 0.44 -5.20 18.99
N ASN A 454 0.18 -6.21 19.81
CA ASN A 454 -0.53 -5.99 21.05
C ASN A 454 0.26 -4.93 21.83
N ALA A 455 -0.41 -3.86 22.24
CA ALA A 455 0.16 -2.97 23.24
C ALA A 455 0.51 -3.87 24.43
N SER A 456 1.79 -3.94 24.80
CA SER A 456 2.17 -4.61 26.03
C SER A 456 1.35 -3.93 27.15
N PRO A 457 0.65 -4.69 27.99
CA PRO A 457 -0.24 -4.14 29.02
C PRO A 457 0.45 -3.17 29.96
#